data_AF-A0A2E4IBJ8-F1
#
_entry.id   AF-A0A2E4IBJ8-F1
#
_cell.length_a   1.000
_cell.length_b   1.000
_cell.length_c   1.000
_cell.angle_alpha   90.00
_cell.angle_beta   90.00
_cell.angle_gamma   90.00
#
_symmetry.space_group_name_H-M   'P 1'
#
loop_
_entity.id
_entity.type
_entity.pdbx_description
1 polymer ?
#
loop_
_entity_poly.entity_id
_entity_poly.type
_entity_poly.pdbx_seq_one_letter_code
_entity_poly.pdbx_strand_id
1 'polypeptide(L)'
;MVKAGWPKEKVAIYELLFFAAHLLSFAWSTGVNSALLAYYPTLNEGRKKILLFNAGLLLMILSILVAFVFWIFHESILHLLTDHQELPYTDWITLYLICSPATVLIQAIYLLRSESNKITHYTHAI
;
A
#
# COMPACT_ATOMS: atom_id res chain seq x y z
N MET A 1 19.46 -13.08 -4.24
CA MET A 1 20.02 -12.49 -3.00
C MET A 1 20.92 -13.45 -2.21
N VAL A 2 20.78 -14.78 -2.32
CA VAL A 2 21.73 -15.77 -1.74
C VAL A 2 23.16 -15.68 -2.29
N LYS A 3 23.34 -15.18 -3.53
CA LYS A 3 24.66 -14.94 -4.14
C LYS A 3 25.45 -13.76 -3.56
N ALA A 4 24.84 -12.91 -2.72
CA ALA A 4 25.48 -11.71 -2.16
C ALA A 4 26.24 -11.97 -0.84
N GLY A 5 26.22 -13.20 -0.30
CA GLY A 5 26.99 -13.57 0.90
C GLY A 5 26.40 -13.09 2.23
N TRP A 6 25.13 -12.66 2.26
CA TRP A 6 24.47 -12.22 3.50
C TRP A 6 24.03 -13.41 4.37
N PRO A 7 24.03 -13.27 5.71
CA PRO A 7 23.50 -14.30 6.61
C PRO A 7 22.04 -14.61 6.25
N LYS A 8 21.71 -15.90 6.13
CA LYS A 8 20.38 -16.36 5.68
C LYS A 8 19.24 -15.85 6.57
N GLU A 9 19.48 -15.74 7.88
CA GLU A 9 18.53 -15.18 8.84
C GLU A 9 18.15 -13.73 8.53
N LYS A 10 19.13 -12.88 8.14
CA LYS A 10 18.83 -11.49 7.79
C LYS A 10 17.97 -11.39 6.54
N VAL A 11 18.19 -12.25 5.55
CA VAL A 11 17.39 -12.27 4.32
C VAL A 11 15.95 -12.69 4.62
N ALA A 12 15.76 -13.69 5.47
CA ALA A 12 14.43 -14.15 5.88
C ALA A 12 13.61 -13.06 6.56
N ILE A 13 14.22 -12.24 7.43
CA ILE A 13 13.56 -11.09 8.06
C ILE A 13 13.07 -10.11 6.99
N TYR A 14 13.92 -9.70 6.04
CA TYR A 14 13.50 -8.76 4.99
C TYR A 14 12.39 -9.32 4.09
N GLU A 15 12.45 -10.60 3.72
CA GLU A 15 11.39 -11.24 2.94
C GLU A 15 10.05 -11.20 3.68
N LEU A 16 10.07 -11.46 4.98
CA LEU A 16 8.88 -11.39 5.83
C LEU A 16 8.30 -9.98 5.91
N LEU A 17 9.17 -8.97 6.06
CA LEU A 17 8.79 -7.57 6.10
C LEU A 17 8.11 -7.14 4.80
N PHE A 18 8.74 -7.49 3.67
CA PHE A 18 8.16 -7.19 2.35
C PHE A 18 6.84 -7.92 2.16
N PHE A 19 6.73 -9.18 2.57
CA PHE A 19 5.50 -9.95 2.48
C PHE A 19 4.37 -9.30 3.29
N ALA A 20 4.62 -8.93 4.55
CA ALA A 20 3.63 -8.27 5.40
C ALA A 20 3.22 -6.90 4.84
N ALA A 21 4.19 -6.09 4.40
CA ALA A 21 3.94 -4.79 3.80
C ALA A 21 3.10 -4.92 2.51
N HIS A 22 3.39 -5.92 1.66
CA HIS A 22 2.60 -6.20 0.47
C HIS A 22 1.19 -6.66 0.82
N LEU A 23 1.03 -7.54 1.80
CA LEU A 23 -0.28 -8.06 2.21
C LEU A 23 -1.19 -6.94 2.70
N LEU A 24 -0.67 -6.06 3.58
CA LEU A 24 -1.39 -4.87 4.03
C LEU A 24 -1.66 -3.91 2.86
N SER A 25 -0.68 -3.68 1.99
CA SER A 25 -0.83 -2.73 0.89
C SER A 25 -1.79 -3.18 -0.20
N PHE A 26 -1.94 -4.49 -0.35
CA PHE A 26 -2.82 -5.08 -1.35
C PHE A 26 -4.29 -4.72 -1.11
N ALA A 27 -4.70 -4.62 0.16
CA ALA A 27 -6.08 -4.35 0.54
C ALA A 27 -6.58 -3.01 -0.05
N TRP A 28 -5.80 -1.94 0.09
CA TRP A 28 -6.16 -0.65 -0.51
C TRP A 28 -5.87 -0.57 -2.01
N SER A 29 -4.79 -1.19 -2.50
CA SER A 29 -4.46 -1.19 -3.93
C SER A 29 -5.55 -1.85 -4.78
N THR A 30 -6.22 -2.88 -4.28
CA THR A 30 -7.26 -3.59 -5.02
C THR A 30 -8.66 -3.11 -4.65
N GLY A 31 -8.95 -2.91 -3.37
CA GLY A 31 -10.27 -2.52 -2.89
C GLY A 31 -10.71 -1.16 -3.43
N VAL A 32 -9.82 -0.17 -3.37
CA VAL A 32 -10.16 1.21 -3.77
C VAL A 32 -10.24 1.33 -5.28
N ASN A 33 -9.31 0.75 -6.02
CA ASN A 33 -9.37 0.73 -7.48
C ASN A 33 -10.64 0.05 -7.99
N SER A 34 -11.02 -1.09 -7.41
CA SER A 34 -12.24 -1.82 -7.80
C SER A 34 -13.51 -1.01 -7.49
N ALA A 35 -13.59 -0.38 -6.31
CA ALA A 35 -14.72 0.45 -5.92
C ALA A 35 -14.84 1.71 -6.82
N LEU A 36 -13.72 2.38 -7.09
CA LEU A 36 -13.67 3.55 -7.96
C LEU A 36 -14.09 3.20 -9.40
N LEU A 37 -13.52 2.15 -10.00
CA LEU A 37 -13.85 1.76 -11.38
C LEU A 37 -15.32 1.37 -11.54
N ALA A 38 -15.93 0.74 -10.53
CA ALA A 38 -17.34 0.36 -10.57
C ALA A 38 -18.30 1.55 -10.45
N TYR A 39 -18.01 2.52 -9.56
CA TYR A 39 -18.93 3.62 -9.25
C TYR A 39 -18.67 4.92 -10.02
N TYR A 40 -17.46 5.15 -10.51
CA TYR A 40 -17.12 6.38 -11.23
C TYR A 40 -17.89 6.60 -12.56
N PRO A 41 -18.14 5.58 -13.42
CA PRO A 41 -18.85 5.80 -14.69
C PRO A 41 -20.35 6.06 -14.52
N THR A 42 -20.93 5.73 -13.36
CA THR A 42 -22.38 5.86 -13.10
C THR A 42 -22.77 7.23 -12.53
N LEU A 43 -21.81 8.13 -12.29
CA LEU A 43 -22.01 9.40 -11.60
C LEU A 43 -21.85 10.62 -12.52
N ASN A 44 -22.62 11.68 -12.22
CA ASN A 44 -22.45 13.00 -12.84
C ASN A 44 -21.14 13.68 -12.40
N GLU A 45 -20.60 14.57 -13.25
CA GLU A 45 -19.32 15.29 -13.04
C GLU A 45 -19.17 15.92 -11.64
N GLY A 46 -20.22 16.51 -11.08
CA GLY A 46 -20.20 17.08 -9.73
C GLY A 46 -20.04 16.02 -8.62
N ARG A 47 -20.64 14.84 -8.79
CA ARG A 47 -20.55 13.73 -7.84
C ARG A 47 -19.25 12.94 -7.96
N LYS A 48 -18.62 12.92 -9.14
CA LYS A 48 -17.30 12.29 -9.34
C LYS A 48 -16.23 12.93 -8.45
N LYS A 49 -16.19 14.27 -8.36
CA LYS A 49 -15.25 14.99 -7.49
C LYS A 49 -15.45 14.67 -6.00
N ILE A 50 -16.71 14.58 -5.57
CA ILE A 50 -17.07 14.21 -4.20
C ILE A 50 -16.64 12.77 -3.90
N LEU A 51 -16.86 11.85 -4.84
CA LEU A 51 -16.44 10.45 -4.69
C LEU A 51 -14.91 10.32 -4.57
N LEU A 52 -14.14 11.05 -5.39
CA LEU A 52 -12.67 11.06 -5.30
C LEU A 52 -12.18 11.61 -3.95
N PHE A 53 -12.80 12.69 -3.46
CA PHE A 53 -12.46 13.26 -2.15
C PHE A 53 -12.77 12.29 -1.01
N ASN A 54 -13.96 11.69 -1.02
CA ASN A 54 -14.37 10.72 -0.02
C ASN A 54 -13.50 9.46 -0.05
N ALA A 55 -13.13 8.98 -1.24
CA ALA A 55 -12.23 7.84 -1.39
C ALA A 55 -10.83 8.14 -0.82
N GLY A 56 -10.31 9.34 -1.06
CA GLY A 56 -9.03 9.78 -0.48
C GLY A 56 -9.07 9.89 1.04
N LEU A 57 -10.16 10.43 1.59
CA LEU A 57 -10.35 10.57 3.04
C LEU A 57 -10.49 9.18 3.70
N LEU A 58 -11.27 8.29 3.08
CA LEU A 58 -11.44 6.91 3.54
C LEU A 58 -10.12 6.13 3.52
N LEU A 59 -9.32 6.29 2.45
CA LEU A 59 -7.98 5.73 2.37
C LEU A 59 -7.10 6.23 3.51
N MET A 60 -7.05 7.55 3.73
CA MET A 60 -6.22 8.15 4.78
C MET A 60 -6.58 7.61 6.16
N ILE A 61 -7.89 7.53 6.49
CA ILE A 61 -8.36 6.96 7.75
C ILE A 61 -7.95 5.50 7.87
N LEU A 62 -8.17 4.71 6.81
CA LEU A 62 -7.87 3.28 6.81
C LEU A 62 -6.37 3.02 6.99
N SER A 63 -5.52 3.85 6.38
CA SER A 63 -4.07 3.72 6.47
C SER A 63 -3.54 4.13 7.83
N ILE A 64 -4.10 5.16 8.46
CA ILE A 64 -3.80 5.49 9.86
C ILE A 64 -4.22 4.34 10.76
N LEU A 65 -5.43 3.78 10.57
CA LEU A 65 -5.93 2.66 11.37
C LEU A 65 -5.01 1.44 11.22
N VAL A 66 -4.63 1.08 10.00
CA VAL A 66 -3.76 -0.07 9.74
C VAL A 66 -2.34 0.16 10.25
N ALA A 67 -1.78 1.37 10.09
CA ALA A 67 -0.49 1.72 10.69
C ALA A 67 -0.55 1.63 12.22
N PHE A 68 -1.64 2.07 12.84
CA PHE A 68 -1.83 1.99 14.29
C PHE A 68 -1.99 0.54 14.78
N VAL A 69 -2.76 -0.28 14.06
CA VAL A 69 -2.88 -1.72 14.36
C VAL A 69 -1.53 -2.40 14.19
N PHE A 70 -0.79 -2.11 13.12
CA PHE A 70 0.56 -2.66 12.93
C PHE A 70 1.49 -2.23 14.08
N TRP A 71 1.44 -0.97 14.50
CA TRP A 71 2.21 -0.47 15.65
C TRP A 71 1.88 -1.19 16.95
N ILE A 72 0.62 -1.54 17.21
CA ILE A 72 0.25 -2.27 18.44
C ILE A 72 0.62 -3.76 18.35
N PHE A 73 0.40 -4.38 17.20
CA PHE A 73 0.51 -5.82 17.02
C PHE A 73 1.84 -6.29 16.40
N HIS A 74 2.80 -5.40 16.14
CA HIS A 74 4.07 -5.75 15.49
C HIS A 74 4.79 -6.92 16.19
N GLU A 75 4.84 -6.92 17.52
CA GLU A 75 5.44 -8.00 18.33
C GLU A 75 4.70 -9.34 18.18
N SER A 76 3.37 -9.31 18.07
CA SER A 76 2.56 -10.53 17.88
C SER A 76 2.68 -11.09 16.46
N ILE A 77 2.71 -10.20 15.46
CA ILE A 77 2.95 -10.57 14.06
C ILE A 77 4.35 -11.17 13.94
N LEU A 78 5.34 -10.58 14.60
CA LEU A 78 6.69 -11.12 14.72
C LEU A 78 6.71 -12.55 15.24
N HIS A 79 6.17 -12.75 16.43
CA HIS A 79 6.21 -14.03 17.12
C HIS A 79 5.41 -15.11 16.38
N LEU A 80 4.39 -14.73 15.61
CA LEU A 80 3.64 -15.65 14.76
C LEU A 80 4.45 -16.08 13.53
N LEU A 81 5.27 -15.18 12.98
CA LEU A 81 5.99 -15.39 11.72
C LEU A 81 7.46 -15.83 11.91
N THR A 82 8.06 -15.64 13.09
CA THR A 82 9.47 -15.92 13.37
C THR A 82 9.77 -15.97 14.87
N ASP A 83 10.73 -16.81 15.28
CA ASP A 83 11.16 -16.99 16.68
C ASP A 83 12.24 -15.96 17.12
N HIS A 84 12.43 -14.89 16.35
CA HIS A 84 13.43 -13.85 16.61
C HIS A 84 12.83 -12.74 17.47
N GLN A 85 13.63 -12.25 18.42
CA GLN A 85 13.17 -11.39 19.51
C GLN A 85 12.88 -9.94 19.12
N GLU A 86 13.36 -9.43 17.97
CA GLU A 86 13.12 -8.03 17.56
C GLU A 86 13.08 -7.88 16.05
N LEU A 87 12.16 -7.04 15.57
CA LEU A 87 12.03 -6.66 14.17
C LEU A 87 12.72 -5.31 13.97
N PRO A 88 13.94 -5.28 13.43
CA PRO A 88 14.55 -4.02 13.09
C PRO A 88 13.72 -3.34 11.98
N TYR A 89 13.61 -2.01 12.06
CA TYR A 89 12.96 -1.16 11.04
C TYR A 89 11.41 -1.13 11.02
N THR A 90 10.73 -1.43 12.14
CA THR A 90 9.27 -1.27 12.28
C THR A 90 8.77 0.13 11.91
N ASP A 91 9.53 1.17 12.27
CA ASP A 91 9.21 2.57 11.95
C ASP A 91 9.13 2.83 10.44
N TRP A 92 10.05 2.21 9.67
CA TRP A 92 10.12 2.39 8.22
C TRP A 92 8.93 1.76 7.51
N ILE A 93 8.46 0.61 7.99
CA ILE A 93 7.27 -0.06 7.45
C ILE A 93 6.02 0.72 7.80
N THR A 94 5.94 1.24 9.02
CA THR A 94 4.81 2.10 9.43
C THR A 94 4.75 3.35 8.56
N LEU A 95 5.88 3.99 8.29
CA LEU A 95 5.96 5.14 7.38
C LEU A 95 5.56 4.76 5.95
N TYR A 96 6.04 3.62 5.46
CA TYR A 96 5.67 3.09 4.14
C TYR A 96 4.15 2.85 4.03
N LEU A 97 3.54 2.26 5.05
CA LEU A 97 2.09 2.00 5.10
C LEU A 97 1.27 3.30 5.06
N ILE A 98 1.76 4.39 5.66
CA ILE A 98 1.11 5.71 5.63
C ILE A 98 1.27 6.39 4.26
N CYS A 99 2.41 6.21 3.58
CA CYS A 99 2.69 6.86 2.30
C CYS A 99 2.15 6.10 1.07
N SER A 100 2.17 4.77 1.08
CA SER A 100 1.65 3.91 0.00
C SER A 100 0.22 4.22 -0.52
N PRO A 101 -0.76 4.60 0.31
CA PRO A 101 -2.15 4.78 -0.11
C PRO A 101 -2.33 6.06 -0.91
N ALA A 102 -1.51 7.09 -0.65
CA ALA A 102 -1.49 8.32 -1.45
C ALA A 102 -1.09 8.02 -2.90
N THR A 103 -0.10 7.14 -3.10
CA THR A 103 0.33 6.68 -4.42
C THR A 103 -0.77 5.90 -5.14
N VAL A 104 -1.48 5.03 -4.44
CA VAL A 104 -2.62 4.26 -4.99
C VAL A 104 -3.75 5.21 -5.42
N LEU A 105 -4.08 6.22 -4.62
CA LEU A 105 -5.11 7.20 -4.96
C LEU A 105 -4.75 7.98 -6.22
N ILE A 106 -3.50 8.42 -6.35
CA ILE A 106 -3.00 9.11 -7.54
C ILE A 106 -3.14 8.20 -8.77
N GLN A 107 -2.70 6.95 -8.67
CA GLN A 107 -2.85 5.97 -9.76
C GLN A 107 -4.33 5.78 -10.15
N ALA A 108 -5.23 5.65 -9.17
CA ALA A 108 -6.66 5.50 -9.42
C ALA A 108 -7.25 6.71 -10.16
N ILE A 109 -6.89 7.93 -9.76
CA ILE A 109 -7.33 9.17 -10.42
C ILE A 109 -6.82 9.23 -11.86
N TYR A 110 -5.56 8.87 -12.10
CA TYR A 110 -4.99 8.82 -13.45
C TYR A 110 -5.69 7.79 -14.34
N LEU A 111 -6.00 6.61 -13.80
CA LEU A 111 -6.71 5.55 -14.52
C LEU A 111 -8.12 6.01 -14.96
N LEU A 112 -8.85 6.64 -14.05
CA LEU A 112 -10.24 7.08 -14.25
C LEU A 112 -10.36 8.26 -15.22
N ARG A 113 -9.31 9.08 -15.35
CA ARG A 113 -9.31 10.26 -16.22
C ARG A 113 -8.99 9.93 -17.68
N SER A 114 -8.89 8.66 -18.06
CA SER A 114 -8.52 8.24 -19.42
C SER A 114 -7.15 8.76 -19.89
N GLU A 115 -6.29 9.21 -18.97
CA GLU A 115 -4.90 9.55 -19.25
C GLU A 115 -3.99 8.30 -19.19
N SER A 116 -4.54 7.13 -19.53
CA SER A 116 -3.81 5.86 -19.62
C SER A 116 -2.55 5.97 -20.51
N ASN A 117 -2.60 6.85 -21.53
CA ASN A 117 -1.45 7.16 -22.40
C ASN A 117 -0.29 7.91 -21.72
N LYS A 118 -0.44 8.45 -20.51
CA LYS A 118 0.69 9.02 -19.74
C LYS A 118 1.36 7.99 -18.82
N ILE A 119 0.67 6.90 -18.51
CA ILE A 119 1.23 5.81 -17.70
C ILE A 119 2.31 5.08 -18.50
N THR A 120 2.07 4.85 -19.79
CA THR A 120 3.06 4.22 -20.69
C THR A 120 4.29 5.11 -20.94
N HIS A 121 4.14 6.44 -20.95
CA HIS A 121 5.28 7.33 -21.12
C HIS A 121 6.20 7.35 -19.88
N TYR A 122 5.65 7.18 -18.68
CA TYR A 122 6.47 7.01 -17.47
C TYR A 122 7.22 5.67 -17.46
N THR A 123 6.62 4.59 -17.96
CA THR A 123 7.26 3.26 -18.05
C THR A 123 8.37 3.19 -19.11
N HIS A 124 8.31 4.01 -20.17
CA HIS A 124 9.34 4.06 -21.22
C HIS A 124 10.50 5.04 -20.95
N ALA A 125 10.46 5.78 -19.83
CA ALA A 125 11.47 6.77 -19.49
C ALA A 125 12.44 6.32 -18.38
N ILE A 126 12.42 5.02 -18.01
CA ILE A 126 13.35 4.40 -17.06
C ILE A 126 14.16 3.33 -17.78
#